data_AF-A0A7S4DZB3-F1
#
_entry.id   AF-A0A7S4DZB3-F1
#
_cell.length_a   1.000
_cell.length_b   1.000
_cell.length_c   1.000
_cell.angle_alpha   90.00
_cell.angle_beta   90.00
_cell.angle_gamma   90.00
#
_symmetry.space_group_name_H-M   'P 1'
#
loop_
_entity.id
_entity.type
_entity.pdbx_description
1 polymer ?
#
loop_
_entity_poly.entity_id
_entity_poly.type
_entity_poly.pdbx_seq_one_letter_code
_entity_poly.pdbx_strand_id
1 'polypeptide(L)'
;LGGDGLGQLGGVLFASFVNSRFDADPKRWRMVAAVSLDLSCILEALTPLAPVLFLPIASVANMGKNVSWLAASATRANIHLSFARRANLADVTAKAGSQTVLASTVGTTVGVIISPIVGSNPLTILPALMGISALHLACVFKALTQVSCDTLNAQRAEILTSEFLRRYGEHNPGETIIPSPSWVSKRERILGDFGTSHLVYGFQSKLDREILFGCPLELVCQHASPDA
;
A
#
# COMPACT_ATOMS: atom_id res chain seq x y z
N LEU A 1 -6.14 13.54 -30.35
CA LEU A 1 -7.02 12.35 -30.33
C LEU A 1 -6.27 11.01 -30.22
N GLY A 2 -4.96 10.90 -30.53
CA GLY A 2 -4.23 9.62 -30.47
C GLY A 2 -3.37 9.33 -29.22
N GLY A 3 -3.03 10.33 -28.41
CA GLY A 3 -2.11 10.16 -27.25
C GLY A 3 -2.81 9.70 -25.96
N ASP A 4 -3.94 10.33 -25.62
CA ASP A 4 -4.65 10.04 -24.35
C ASP A 4 -5.26 8.64 -24.29
N GLY A 5 -5.69 8.10 -25.44
CA GLY A 5 -6.31 6.77 -25.52
C GLY A 5 -5.33 5.63 -25.21
N LEU A 6 -4.09 5.71 -25.69
CA LEU A 6 -3.07 4.68 -25.45
C LEU A 6 -2.61 4.65 -23.99
N GLY A 7 -2.47 5.82 -23.36
CA GLY A 7 -2.13 5.91 -21.93
C GLY A 7 -3.25 5.38 -21.04
N GLN A 8 -4.51 5.72 -21.33
CA GLN A 8 -5.65 5.23 -20.56
C GLN A 8 -5.85 3.71 -20.73
N LEU A 9 -5.73 3.18 -21.96
CA LEU A 9 -5.82 1.75 -22.22
C LEU A 9 -4.67 0.96 -21.56
N GLY A 10 -3.44 1.47 -21.60
CA GLY A 10 -2.30 0.85 -20.93
C GLY A 10 -2.44 0.82 -19.40
N GLY A 11 -3.00 1.89 -18.81
CA GLY A 11 -3.33 1.93 -17.38
C GLY A 11 -4.39 0.90 -16.99
N VAL A 12 -5.43 0.73 -17.81
CA VAL A 12 -6.50 -0.28 -17.60
C VAL A 12 -5.97 -1.71 -17.73
N LEU A 13 -5.08 -1.98 -18.69
CA LEU A 13 -4.46 -3.30 -18.85
C LEU A 13 -3.55 -3.62 -17.66
N PHE A 14 -2.67 -2.70 -17.26
CA PHE A 14 -1.79 -2.90 -16.10
C PHE A 14 -2.58 -3.11 -14.80
N ALA A 15 -3.64 -2.32 -14.61
CA ALA A 15 -4.61 -2.49 -13.54
C ALA A 15 -5.23 -3.89 -13.50
N SER A 16 -5.65 -4.41 -14.65
CA SER A 16 -6.26 -5.74 -14.76
C SER A 16 -5.29 -6.86 -14.38
N PHE A 17 -4.00 -6.74 -14.73
CA PHE A 17 -2.97 -7.72 -14.37
C PHE A 17 -2.60 -7.70 -12.88
N VAL A 18 -2.66 -6.55 -12.21
CA VAL A 18 -2.21 -6.38 -10.81
C VAL A 18 -3.37 -6.51 -9.80
N ASN A 19 -4.63 -6.47 -10.25
CA ASN A 19 -5.82 -6.34 -9.40
C ASN A 19 -5.91 -7.34 -8.24
N SER A 20 -5.58 -8.61 -8.46
CA SER A 20 -5.70 -9.66 -7.44
C SER A 20 -4.72 -9.53 -6.27
N ARG A 21 -3.73 -8.64 -6.36
CA ARG A 21 -2.72 -8.40 -5.32
C ARG A 21 -3.10 -7.26 -4.37
N PHE A 22 -3.95 -6.32 -4.78
CA PHE A 22 -4.28 -5.14 -3.97
C PHE A 22 -4.98 -5.48 -2.65
N ASP A 23 -5.87 -6.47 -2.67
CA ASP A 23 -6.61 -6.92 -1.48
C ASP A 23 -5.75 -7.74 -0.52
N ALA A 24 -4.68 -8.38 -1.02
CA ALA A 24 -3.81 -9.23 -0.21
C ALA A 24 -2.96 -8.42 0.79
N ASP A 25 -2.63 -7.17 0.52
CA ASP A 25 -1.91 -6.32 1.47
C ASP A 25 -2.28 -4.84 1.30
N PRO A 26 -3.40 -4.41 1.91
CA PRO A 26 -3.93 -3.07 1.66
C PRO A 26 -3.01 -1.97 2.18
N LYS A 27 -2.23 -2.21 3.24
CA LYS A 27 -1.29 -1.21 3.77
C LYS A 27 -0.12 -1.01 2.82
N ARG A 28 0.50 -2.09 2.37
CA ARG A 28 1.62 -2.03 1.44
C ARG A 28 1.21 -1.42 0.10
N TRP A 29 0.11 -1.87 -0.48
CA TRP A 29 -0.37 -1.33 -1.75
C TRP A 29 -0.80 0.14 -1.65
N ARG A 30 -1.28 0.58 -0.49
CA ARG A 30 -1.56 2.00 -0.24
C ARG A 30 -0.29 2.85 -0.22
N MET A 31 0.82 2.29 0.27
CA MET A 31 2.14 2.93 0.24
C MET A 31 2.73 2.93 -1.18
N VAL A 32 2.64 1.80 -1.91
CA VAL A 32 3.06 1.71 -3.32
C VAL A 32 2.31 2.74 -4.17
N ALA A 33 0.99 2.85 -3.98
CA ALA A 33 0.18 3.85 -4.65
C ALA A 33 0.67 5.28 -4.37
N ALA A 34 1.05 5.59 -3.12
CA ALA A 34 1.56 6.91 -2.77
C ALA A 34 2.92 7.19 -3.42
N VAL A 35 3.85 6.24 -3.38
CA VAL A 35 5.19 6.36 -4.01
C VAL A 35 5.05 6.52 -5.52
N SER A 36 4.21 5.70 -6.16
CA SER A 36 3.96 5.75 -7.60
C SER A 36 3.35 7.08 -8.02
N LEU A 37 2.44 7.65 -7.21
CA LEU A 37 1.85 8.96 -7.45
C LEU A 37 2.92 10.05 -7.42
N ASP A 38 3.75 10.06 -6.38
CA ASP A 38 4.78 11.08 -6.19
C ASP A 38 5.85 11.01 -7.29
N LEU A 39 6.30 9.80 -7.67
CA LEU A 39 7.21 9.60 -8.80
C LEU A 39 6.60 10.09 -10.12
N SER A 40 5.31 9.85 -10.33
CA SER A 40 4.61 10.31 -11.54
C SER A 40 4.51 11.83 -11.59
N CYS A 41 4.25 12.48 -10.45
CA CYS A 41 4.25 13.95 -10.34
C CYS A 41 5.65 14.53 -10.57
N ILE A 42 6.70 13.91 -10.04
CA ILE A 42 8.09 14.33 -10.28
C ILE A 42 8.46 14.18 -11.76
N LEU A 43 8.09 13.05 -12.38
CA LEU A 43 8.33 12.80 -13.80
C LEU A 43 7.64 13.86 -14.68
N GLU A 44 6.41 14.25 -14.35
CA GLU A 44 5.68 15.31 -15.03
C GLU A 44 6.35 16.68 -14.82
N ALA A 45 6.83 16.98 -13.61
CA ALA A 45 7.54 18.23 -13.32
C ALA A 45 8.90 18.35 -14.04
N LEU A 46 9.48 17.24 -14.50
CA LEU A 46 10.70 17.21 -15.32
C LEU A 46 10.44 17.48 -16.81
N THR A 47 9.18 17.45 -17.26
CA THR A 47 8.85 17.65 -18.69
C THR A 47 9.40 18.95 -19.31
N PRO A 48 9.51 20.09 -18.60
CA PRO A 48 10.10 21.31 -19.18
C PRO A 48 11.59 21.17 -19.53
N LEU A 49 12.32 20.22 -18.91
CA LEU A 49 13.74 19.97 -19.20
C LEU A 49 13.96 19.16 -20.48
N ALA A 50 12.91 18.50 -20.98
CA ALA A 50 12.97 17.68 -22.20
C ALA A 50 11.74 17.96 -23.09
N PRO A 51 11.59 19.17 -23.64
CA PRO A 51 10.39 19.58 -24.39
C PRO A 51 10.13 18.71 -25.63
N VAL A 52 11.18 18.17 -26.26
CA VAL A 52 11.08 17.22 -27.39
C VAL A 52 10.39 15.91 -26.98
N LEU A 53 10.51 15.52 -25.72
CA LEU A 53 9.92 14.31 -25.14
C LEU A 53 8.71 14.62 -24.26
N PHE A 54 8.13 15.83 -24.34
CA PHE A 54 7.00 16.25 -23.52
C PHE A 54 5.85 15.24 -23.56
N LEU A 55 5.36 14.90 -24.76
CA LEU A 55 4.24 13.98 -24.96
C LEU A 55 4.48 12.58 -24.38
N PRO A 56 5.57 11.88 -24.70
CA PRO A 56 5.80 10.54 -24.15
C PRO A 56 6.01 10.57 -22.63
N ILE A 57 6.74 11.55 -22.07
CA ILE A 57 6.96 11.66 -20.63
C ILE A 57 5.65 11.94 -19.89
N ALA A 58 4.86 12.92 -20.37
CA ALA A 58 3.55 13.25 -19.80
C ALA A 58 2.59 12.05 -19.86
N SER A 59 2.63 11.28 -20.95
CA SER A 59 1.81 10.08 -21.12
C SER A 59 2.15 9.01 -20.09
N VAL A 60 3.45 8.71 -19.90
CA VAL A 60 3.92 7.74 -18.89
C VAL A 60 3.59 8.22 -17.47
N ALA A 61 3.79 9.50 -17.17
CA ALA A 61 3.41 10.08 -15.89
C ALA A 61 1.91 9.93 -15.62
N ASN A 62 1.06 10.23 -16.60
CA ASN A 62 -0.39 10.10 -16.44
C ASN A 62 -0.84 8.63 -16.26
N MET A 63 -0.19 7.69 -16.96
CA MET A 63 -0.40 6.25 -16.73
C MET A 63 -0.08 5.86 -15.28
N GLY A 64 1.06 6.32 -14.76
CA GLY A 64 1.46 6.06 -13.37
C GLY A 64 0.48 6.64 -12.36
N LYS A 65 -0.03 7.86 -12.58
CA LYS A 65 -1.07 8.47 -11.73
C LYS A 65 -2.36 7.63 -11.73
N ASN A 66 -2.83 7.18 -12.89
CA ASN A 66 -4.03 6.37 -13.01
C ASN A 66 -3.90 5.04 -12.24
N VAL A 67 -2.77 4.35 -12.38
CA VAL A 67 -2.48 3.12 -11.62
C VAL A 67 -2.45 3.39 -10.12
N SER A 68 -1.81 4.49 -9.72
CA SER A 68 -1.74 4.91 -8.31
C SER A 68 -3.12 5.17 -7.73
N TRP A 69 -3.99 5.86 -8.47
CA TRP A 69 -5.36 6.15 -8.04
C TRP A 69 -6.20 4.89 -7.92
N LEU A 70 -6.05 3.94 -8.86
CA LEU A 70 -6.75 2.67 -8.76
C LEU A 70 -6.31 1.88 -7.53
N ALA A 71 -5.01 1.72 -7.31
CA ALA A 71 -4.47 1.01 -6.15
C ALA A 71 -4.88 1.71 -4.83
N ALA A 72 -4.83 3.04 -4.78
CA ALA A 72 -5.34 3.81 -3.64
C ALA A 72 -6.86 3.60 -3.45
N SER A 73 -7.64 3.47 -4.52
CA SER A 73 -9.07 3.22 -4.45
C SER A 73 -9.38 1.84 -3.88
N ALA A 74 -8.74 0.79 -4.40
CA ALA A 74 -8.93 -0.59 -3.93
C ALA A 74 -8.57 -0.74 -2.45
N THR A 75 -7.43 -0.18 -2.04
CA THR A 75 -6.96 -0.26 -0.65
C THR A 75 -7.81 0.57 0.33
N ARG A 76 -8.41 1.68 -0.12
CA ARG A 76 -9.32 2.50 0.70
C ARG A 76 -10.55 1.72 1.15
N ALA A 77 -11.11 0.84 0.33
CA ALA A 77 -12.28 0.04 0.71
C ALA A 77 -11.97 -0.83 1.94
N ASN A 78 -10.85 -1.57 1.91
CA ASN A 78 -10.38 -2.38 3.03
C ASN A 78 -10.05 -1.53 4.28
N ILE A 79 -9.46 -0.35 4.10
CA ILE A 79 -9.17 0.57 5.22
C ILE A 79 -10.46 1.12 5.84
N HIS A 80 -11.44 1.53 5.04
CA HIS A 80 -12.73 2.01 5.55
C HIS A 80 -13.48 0.91 6.31
N LEU A 81 -13.39 -0.33 5.82
CA LEU A 81 -13.94 -1.49 6.52
C LEU A 81 -13.31 -1.67 7.91
N SER A 82 -12.01 -1.44 8.06
CA SER A 82 -11.34 -1.51 9.37
C SER A 82 -11.77 -0.43 10.36
N PHE A 83 -12.34 0.68 9.88
CA PHE A 83 -12.91 1.72 10.74
C PHE A 83 -14.40 1.51 11.01
N ALA A 84 -15.06 0.64 10.25
CA ALA A 84 -16.47 0.39 10.40
C ALA A 84 -16.77 -0.42 11.66
N ARG A 85 -17.75 0.02 12.44
CA ARG A 85 -18.31 -0.68 13.60
C ARG A 85 -19.82 -0.80 13.40
N ARG A 86 -20.38 -2.00 13.62
CA ARG A 86 -21.84 -2.25 13.57
C ARG A 86 -22.49 -1.78 12.25
N ALA A 87 -21.97 -2.27 11.12
CA ALA A 87 -22.51 -1.99 9.77
C ALA A 87 -22.55 -0.51 9.32
N ASN A 88 -21.74 0.37 9.93
CA ASN A 88 -21.69 1.80 9.57
C ASN A 88 -20.67 2.15 8.46
N LEU A 89 -20.34 1.21 7.56
CA LEU A 89 -19.34 1.41 6.50
C LEU A 89 -19.66 2.62 5.59
N ALA A 90 -20.94 2.85 5.30
CA ALA A 90 -21.40 3.97 4.50
C ALA A 90 -21.11 5.32 5.18
N ASP A 91 -21.32 5.43 6.50
CA ASP A 91 -21.03 6.64 7.28
C ASP A 91 -19.52 6.93 7.32
N VAL A 92 -18.71 5.90 7.57
CA VAL A 92 -17.24 6.02 7.53
C VAL A 92 -16.78 6.50 6.16
N THR A 93 -17.30 5.90 5.09
CA THR A 93 -16.92 6.25 3.71
C THR A 93 -17.36 7.67 3.35
N ALA A 94 -18.56 8.08 3.77
CA ALA A 94 -19.05 9.45 3.56
C ALA A 94 -18.18 10.48 4.30
N LYS A 95 -17.83 10.22 5.56
CA LYS A 95 -16.94 11.10 6.35
C LYS A 95 -15.55 11.22 5.72
N ALA A 96 -14.96 10.10 5.30
CA ALA A 96 -13.68 10.10 4.61
C ALA A 96 -13.73 10.85 3.27
N GLY A 97 -14.84 10.71 2.53
CA GLY A 97 -15.12 11.47 1.32
C GLY A 97 -15.13 12.98 1.57
N SER A 98 -15.89 13.44 2.57
CA SER A 98 -15.93 14.85 2.96
C SER A 98 -14.57 15.39 3.39
N GLN A 99 -13.80 14.61 4.17
CA GLN A 99 -12.42 14.98 4.55
C GLN A 99 -11.51 15.12 3.32
N THR A 100 -11.64 14.22 2.34
CA THR A 100 -10.87 14.28 1.09
C THR A 100 -11.17 15.54 0.29
N VAL A 101 -12.45 15.89 0.16
CA VAL A 101 -12.88 17.12 -0.54
C VAL A 101 -12.33 18.34 0.20
N LEU A 102 -12.52 18.40 1.52
CA LEU A 102 -12.07 19.53 2.33
C LEU A 102 -10.55 19.72 2.28
N ALA A 103 -9.79 18.62 2.40
CA ALA A 103 -8.34 18.62 2.26
C ALA A 103 -7.89 19.07 0.86
N SER A 104 -8.59 18.65 -0.19
CA SER A 104 -8.30 19.06 -1.57
C SER A 104 -8.56 20.55 -1.80
N THR A 105 -9.67 21.08 -1.25
CA THR A 105 -9.99 22.51 -1.32
C THR A 105 -8.95 23.35 -0.59
N VAL A 106 -8.58 22.95 0.62
CA VAL A 106 -7.54 23.65 1.41
C VAL A 106 -6.19 23.57 0.69
N GLY A 107 -5.79 22.38 0.23
CA GLY A 107 -4.53 22.17 -0.47
C GLY A 107 -4.42 22.99 -1.76
N THR A 108 -5.50 23.05 -2.55
CA THR A 108 -5.57 23.88 -3.77
C THR A 108 -5.46 25.36 -3.43
N THR A 109 -6.17 25.82 -2.39
CA THR A 109 -6.11 27.21 -1.93
C THR A 109 -4.69 27.60 -1.51
N VAL A 110 -4.03 26.76 -0.71
CA VAL A 110 -2.63 26.95 -0.29
C VAL A 110 -1.69 26.94 -1.50
N GLY A 111 -1.89 25.99 -2.43
CA GLY A 111 -1.08 25.89 -3.66
C GLY A 111 -1.15 27.14 -4.53
N VAL A 112 -2.35 27.72 -4.70
CA VAL A 112 -2.54 28.97 -5.44
C VAL A 112 -1.83 30.15 -4.76
N ILE A 113 -1.89 30.24 -3.43
CA ILE A 113 -1.21 31.31 -2.67
C ILE A 113 0.32 31.19 -2.79
N ILE A 114 0.85 29.96 -2.78
CA ILE A 114 2.29 29.69 -2.84
C ILE A 114 2.84 29.75 -4.27
N SER A 115 2.01 29.51 -5.29
CA SER A 115 2.43 29.43 -6.70
C SER A 115 3.29 30.61 -7.18
N PRO A 116 2.98 31.89 -6.85
CA PRO A 116 3.82 33.02 -7.25
C PRO A 116 5.20 33.04 -6.59
N ILE A 117 5.34 32.44 -5.38
CA ILE A 117 6.59 32.39 -4.61
C ILE A 117 7.53 31.35 -5.20
N VAL A 118 7.01 30.18 -5.58
CA VAL A 118 7.81 29.11 -6.21
C VAL A 118 8.21 29.48 -7.64
N GLY A 119 7.34 30.19 -8.36
CA GLY A 119 7.57 30.59 -9.74
C GLY A 119 7.50 29.41 -10.72
N SER A 120 8.11 29.59 -11.90
CA SER A 120 8.08 28.61 -13.01
C SER A 120 9.42 27.90 -13.24
N ASN A 121 10.44 28.18 -12.43
CA ASN A 121 11.77 27.61 -12.61
C ASN A 121 11.79 26.15 -12.14
N PRO A 122 12.17 25.17 -12.98
CA PRO A 122 12.31 23.78 -12.55
C PRO A 122 13.22 23.60 -11.33
N LEU A 123 14.24 24.45 -11.17
CA LEU A 123 15.17 24.41 -10.04
C LEU A 123 14.53 24.78 -8.70
N THR A 124 13.41 25.52 -8.70
CA THR A 124 12.63 25.83 -7.48
C THR A 124 11.47 24.86 -7.30
N ILE A 125 10.84 24.45 -8.39
CA ILE A 125 9.71 23.51 -8.39
C ILE A 125 10.14 22.12 -7.90
N LEU A 126 11.27 21.58 -8.38
CA LEU A 126 11.69 20.22 -8.05
C LEU A 126 12.00 20.05 -6.54
N PRO A 127 12.79 20.92 -5.88
CA PRO A 127 12.98 20.81 -4.43
C PRO A 127 11.68 20.98 -3.63
N ALA A 128 10.81 21.90 -4.03
CA ALA A 128 9.51 22.09 -3.38
C ALA A 128 8.64 20.83 -3.50
N LEU A 129 8.57 20.23 -4.70
CA LEU A 129 7.85 19.00 -4.96
C LEU A 129 8.44 17.82 -4.17
N MET A 130 9.77 17.68 -4.14
CA MET A 130 10.45 16.66 -3.34
C MET A 130 10.14 16.78 -1.84
N GLY A 131 10.10 18.01 -1.31
CA GLY A 131 9.72 18.28 0.08
C GLY A 131 8.27 17.90 0.38
N ILE A 132 7.35 18.28 -0.51
CA ILE A 132 5.92 17.92 -0.39
C ILE A 132 5.74 16.41 -0.52
N SER A 133 6.41 15.74 -1.46
CA SER A 133 6.37 14.28 -1.62
C SER A 133 6.92 13.56 -0.39
N ALA A 134 8.06 14.00 0.16
CA ALA A 134 8.59 13.42 1.39
C ALA A 134 7.61 13.54 2.56
N LEU A 135 6.99 14.71 2.72
CA LEU A 135 5.95 14.94 3.73
C LEU A 135 4.72 14.05 3.49
N HIS A 136 4.24 13.97 2.24
CA HIS A 136 3.11 13.13 1.84
C HIS A 136 3.37 11.66 2.16
N LEU A 137 4.52 11.10 1.75
CA LEU A 137 4.91 9.72 2.05
C LEU A 137 5.05 9.46 3.56
N ALA A 138 5.64 10.40 4.31
CA ALA A 138 5.75 10.29 5.76
C ALA A 138 4.38 10.26 6.44
N CYS A 139 3.46 11.12 6.01
CA CYS A 139 2.07 11.15 6.49
C CYS A 139 1.33 9.85 6.15
N VAL A 140 1.45 9.34 4.92
CA VAL A 140 0.85 8.07 4.51
C VAL A 140 1.39 6.91 5.34
N PHE A 141 2.71 6.83 5.52
CA PHE A 141 3.33 5.81 6.34
C PHE A 141 2.86 5.87 7.81
N LYS A 142 2.86 7.07 8.40
CA LYS A 142 2.36 7.29 9.76
C LYS A 142 0.88 6.91 9.89
N ALA A 143 0.02 7.27 8.93
CA ALA A 143 -1.37 6.87 8.95
C ALA A 143 -1.53 5.34 8.91
N LEU A 144 -0.80 4.66 8.01
CA LEU A 144 -0.87 3.21 7.84
C LEU A 144 -0.37 2.41 9.06
N THR A 145 0.56 2.95 9.83
CA THR A 145 1.01 2.33 11.10
C THR A 145 -0.03 2.42 12.22
N GLN A 146 -0.98 3.37 12.13
CA GLN A 146 -2.06 3.52 13.12
C GLN A 146 -3.31 2.72 12.76
N VAL A 147 -3.54 2.45 11.47
CA VAL A 147 -4.67 1.62 11.03
C VAL A 147 -4.47 0.19 11.52
N SER A 148 -5.46 -0.37 12.22
CA SER A 148 -5.52 -1.80 12.54
C SER A 148 -6.60 -2.43 11.69
N CYS A 149 -6.20 -3.27 10.75
CA CYS A 149 -7.14 -3.93 9.87
C CYS A 149 -7.62 -5.24 10.50
N ASP A 150 -8.94 -5.43 10.50
CA ASP A 150 -9.60 -6.59 11.11
C ASP A 150 -9.79 -7.77 10.13
N THR A 151 -9.18 -7.69 8.95
CA THR A 151 -9.17 -8.76 7.94
C THR A 151 -7.88 -9.58 8.01
N LEU A 152 -7.97 -10.90 7.83
CA LEU A 152 -6.78 -11.74 7.68
C LEU A 152 -6.22 -11.61 6.27
N ASN A 153 -4.93 -11.33 6.18
CA ASN A 153 -4.15 -11.52 4.96
C ASN A 153 -3.00 -12.49 5.22
N ALA A 154 -2.27 -12.90 4.18
CA ALA A 154 -1.18 -13.88 4.31
C ALA A 154 -0.18 -13.51 5.42
N GLN A 155 0.23 -12.24 5.48
CA GLN A 155 1.17 -11.76 6.48
C GLN A 155 0.59 -11.78 7.91
N ARG A 156 -0.61 -11.26 8.12
CA ARG A 156 -1.28 -11.25 9.43
C ARG A 156 -1.55 -12.67 9.91
N ALA A 157 -1.92 -13.54 9.00
CA ALA A 157 -2.26 -14.92 9.30
C ALA A 157 -0.98 -15.71 9.67
N GLU A 158 0.16 -15.46 9.01
CA GLU A 158 1.44 -16.01 9.44
C GLU A 158 1.88 -15.49 10.82
N ILE A 159 1.81 -14.18 11.06
CA ILE A 159 2.14 -13.57 12.36
C ILE A 159 1.26 -14.16 13.46
N LEU A 160 -0.03 -14.33 13.18
CA LEU A 160 -1.00 -14.90 14.12
C LEU A 160 -0.69 -16.37 14.42
N THR A 161 -0.50 -17.20 13.38
CA THR A 161 -0.27 -18.64 13.53
C THR A 161 1.07 -18.93 14.20
N SER A 162 2.14 -18.24 13.82
CA SER A 162 3.46 -18.41 14.44
C SER A 162 3.44 -18.08 15.94
N GLU A 163 2.81 -16.96 16.32
CA GLU A 163 2.68 -16.60 17.73
C GLU A 163 1.75 -17.54 18.50
N PHE A 164 0.66 -17.99 17.86
CA PHE A 164 -0.26 -18.94 18.47
C PHE A 164 0.44 -20.28 18.77
N LEU A 165 1.16 -20.85 17.79
CA LEU A 165 1.90 -22.10 17.96
C LEU A 165 3.00 -21.98 19.02
N ARG A 166 3.72 -20.86 19.04
CA ARG A 166 4.73 -20.57 20.07
C ARG A 166 4.12 -20.59 21.48
N ARG A 167 2.99 -19.91 21.67
CA ARG A 167 2.29 -19.87 22.97
C ARG A 167 1.73 -21.23 23.37
N TYR A 168 1.20 -21.97 22.40
CA TYR A 168 0.67 -23.32 22.62
C TYR A 168 1.76 -24.31 23.06
N GLY A 169 2.99 -24.16 22.57
CA GLY A 169 4.13 -24.96 23.03
C GLY A 169 4.63 -24.59 24.44
N GLU A 170 4.40 -23.34 24.86
CA GLU A 170 4.86 -22.82 26.16
C GLU A 170 3.81 -22.95 27.28
N HIS A 171 2.51 -23.03 26.96
CA HIS A 171 1.40 -22.99 27.92
C HIS A 171 0.43 -24.15 27.74
N ASN A 172 -0.36 -24.46 28.78
CA ASN A 172 -1.44 -25.42 28.68
C ASN A 172 -2.49 -24.98 27.63
N PRO A 173 -3.13 -25.91 26.89
CA PRO A 173 -4.10 -25.58 25.82
C PRO A 173 -5.24 -24.65 26.25
N GLY A 174 -5.64 -24.71 27.53
CA GLY A 174 -6.71 -23.88 28.10
C GLY A 174 -6.32 -22.43 28.41
N GLU A 175 -5.03 -22.08 28.39
CA GLU A 175 -4.51 -20.75 28.73
C GLU A 175 -3.97 -19.98 27.51
N THR A 176 -4.05 -20.56 26.31
CA THR A 176 -3.48 -19.96 25.10
C THR A 176 -4.31 -18.76 24.64
N ILE A 177 -3.80 -17.54 24.89
CA ILE A 177 -4.45 -16.29 24.49
C ILE A 177 -4.15 -15.98 23.03
N ILE A 178 -5.21 -15.87 22.21
CA ILE A 178 -5.14 -15.47 20.80
C ILE A 178 -4.70 -13.99 20.71
N PRO A 179 -3.68 -13.66 19.89
CA PRO A 179 -3.27 -12.27 19.67
C PRO A 179 -4.39 -11.38 19.13
N SER A 180 -4.48 -10.15 19.63
CA SER A 180 -5.47 -9.17 19.14
C SER A 180 -5.10 -8.62 17.75
N PRO A 181 -6.08 -8.16 16.94
CA PRO A 181 -5.80 -7.53 15.64
C PRO A 181 -4.81 -6.37 15.72
N SER A 182 -4.85 -5.57 16.80
CA SER A 182 -3.91 -4.48 17.04
C SER A 182 -2.48 -4.96 17.34
N TRP A 183 -2.32 -6.11 17.99
CA TRP A 183 -1.00 -6.72 18.24
C TRP A 183 -0.37 -7.23 16.94
N VAL A 184 -1.18 -7.84 16.06
CA VAL A 184 -0.76 -8.31 14.74
C VAL A 184 -0.43 -7.11 13.83
N SER A 185 -1.31 -6.11 13.81
CA SER A 185 -1.16 -4.89 13.00
C SER A 185 0.15 -4.14 13.24
N LYS A 186 0.60 -4.04 14.49
CA LYS A 186 1.88 -3.40 14.86
C LYS A 186 3.12 -4.14 14.35
N ARG A 187 2.99 -5.41 13.99
CA ARG A 187 4.07 -6.27 13.47
C ARG A 187 4.03 -6.41 11.95
N GLU A 188 3.06 -5.78 11.29
CA GLU A 188 3.01 -5.73 9.83
C GLU A 188 4.18 -4.91 9.27
N ARG A 189 4.78 -5.42 8.19
CA ARG A 189 5.81 -4.74 7.42
C ARG A 189 5.13 -3.99 6.28
N ILE A 190 5.11 -2.66 6.37
CA ILE A 190 4.52 -1.79 5.33
C ILE A 190 5.51 -1.55 4.19
N LEU A 191 6.81 -1.54 4.49
CA LEU A 191 7.92 -1.36 3.55
C LEU A 191 8.82 -2.61 3.56
N GLY A 192 9.30 -3.03 2.39
CA GLY A 192 10.14 -4.23 2.23
C GLY A 192 10.18 -4.75 0.80
N ASP A 193 10.92 -5.84 0.61
CA ASP A 193 11.17 -6.45 -0.71
C ASP A 193 9.89 -7.02 -1.35
N PHE A 194 9.66 -6.69 -2.62
CA PHE A 194 8.49 -7.12 -3.43
C PHE A 194 8.66 -8.54 -3.97
N GLY A 195 9.90 -9.06 -3.97
CA GLY A 195 10.23 -10.38 -4.51
C GLY A 195 10.08 -11.55 -3.54
N THR A 196 10.04 -11.30 -2.23
CA THR A 196 9.87 -12.35 -1.23
C THR A 196 8.44 -12.39 -0.73
N SER A 197 7.78 -13.49 -1.06
CA SER A 197 6.47 -13.90 -0.54
C SER A 197 6.44 -13.64 0.96
N HIS A 198 5.32 -13.06 1.44
CA HIS A 198 5.08 -12.60 2.81
C HIS A 198 5.11 -13.74 3.82
N LEU A 199 6.26 -14.37 3.97
CA LEU A 199 6.52 -15.39 4.93
C LEU A 199 7.78 -14.97 5.69
N VAL A 200 7.60 -14.43 6.89
CA VAL A 200 8.62 -14.27 7.92
C VAL A 200 9.39 -15.60 8.13
N TYR A 201 8.75 -16.76 7.87
CA TYR A 201 9.28 -18.11 8.07
C TYR A 201 8.97 -19.13 6.94
N GLY A 202 8.76 -18.77 5.68
CA GLY A 202 8.18 -19.74 4.73
C GLY A 202 8.46 -19.56 3.23
N PHE A 203 8.38 -20.69 2.54
CA PHE A 203 8.69 -20.92 1.14
C PHE A 203 7.40 -20.99 0.30
N GLN A 204 7.44 -20.52 -0.95
CA GLN A 204 6.31 -20.62 -1.88
C GLN A 204 6.49 -21.85 -2.79
N SER A 205 5.64 -22.87 -2.63
CA SER A 205 5.60 -24.02 -3.54
C SER A 205 5.17 -23.58 -4.95
N LYS A 206 5.73 -24.24 -5.97
CA LYS A 206 5.36 -24.05 -7.39
C LYS A 206 4.07 -24.80 -7.79
N LEU A 207 3.44 -25.55 -6.89
CA LEU A 207 2.16 -26.21 -7.16
C LEU A 207 0.97 -25.28 -6.91
N ASP A 208 -0.03 -25.39 -7.79
CA ASP A 208 -1.22 -24.54 -7.89
C ASP A 208 -1.92 -24.27 -6.55
N ARG A 209 -2.03 -22.98 -6.22
CA ARG A 209 -3.08 -22.34 -5.38
C ARG A 209 -3.50 -23.01 -4.06
N GLU A 210 -2.63 -23.75 -3.38
CA GLU A 210 -2.88 -24.13 -1.98
C GLU A 210 -2.17 -23.16 -1.02
N ILE A 211 -2.97 -22.49 -0.18
CA ILE A 211 -2.49 -21.58 0.87
C ILE A 211 -1.73 -22.42 1.90
N LEU A 212 -0.43 -22.21 2.03
CA LEU A 212 0.43 -22.89 2.99
C LEU A 212 0.81 -21.94 4.14
N PHE A 213 0.62 -22.42 5.36
CA PHE A 213 0.97 -21.75 6.61
C PHE A 213 2.23 -22.40 7.22
N GLY A 214 3.30 -21.64 7.40
CA GLY A 214 4.50 -22.05 8.18
C GLY A 214 5.72 -22.50 7.37
N CYS A 215 6.78 -22.93 8.08
CA CYS A 215 7.98 -23.54 7.51
C CYS A 215 7.63 -24.79 6.69
N PRO A 216 8.42 -25.16 5.66
CA PRO A 216 8.33 -26.46 5.02
C PRO A 216 8.26 -27.57 6.08
N LEU A 217 7.36 -28.54 5.92
CA LEU A 217 7.16 -29.64 6.88
C LEU A 217 8.50 -30.33 7.24
N GLU A 218 9.39 -30.44 6.25
CA GLU A 218 10.76 -30.98 6.39
C GLU A 218 11.61 -30.21 7.41
N LEU A 219 11.51 -28.88 7.47
CA LEU A 219 12.25 -28.05 8.44
C LEU A 219 11.64 -28.10 9.84
N VAL A 220 10.32 -28.28 9.94
CA VAL A 220 9.63 -28.51 11.22
C VAL A 220 10.01 -29.86 11.80
N CYS A 221 10.07 -30.92 10.97
CA CYS A 221 10.51 -32.25 11.39
C CYS A 221 11.96 -32.27 11.88
N GLN A 222 12.84 -31.40 11.36
CA GLN A 222 14.23 -31.28 11.83
C GLN A 222 14.36 -30.64 13.21
N HIS A 223 13.45 -29.72 13.59
CA HIS A 223 13.44 -29.09 14.91
C HIS A 223 12.60 -29.85 15.94
N ALA A 224 11.78 -30.81 15.49
CA ALA A 224 10.92 -31.63 16.34
C ALA A 224 11.54 -32.99 16.72
N SER A 225 12.80 -33.27 16.34
CA SER A 225 13.53 -34.45 16.83
C SER A 225 14.39 -34.06 18.03
N PRO A 226 13.96 -34.32 19.27
CA PRO A 226 14.86 -34.29 20.41
C PRO A 226 15.75 -35.54 20.52
N ASP A 227 15.79 -36.42 19.52
CA ASP A 227 16.71 -37.57 19.51
C ASP A 227 17.21 -37.88 18.09
N ALA A 228 18.47 -37.51 17.85
CA ALA A 228 19.44 -38.23 17.02
C ALA A 228 20.81 -38.09 17.69
#